data_AF-A0A6B1FD93-F1
#
_entry.id   AF-A0A6B1FD93-F1
#
_cell.length_a   1.000
_cell.length_b   1.000
_cell.length_c   1.000
_cell.angle_alpha   90.00
_cell.angle_beta   90.00
_cell.angle_gamma   90.00
#
_symmetry.space_group_name_H-M   'P 1'
#
loop_
_entity.id
_entity.type
_entity.pdbx_description
1 polymer ?
#
loop_
_entity_poly.entity_id
_entity_poly.type
_entity_poly.pdbx_seq_one_letter_code
_entity_poly.pdbx_strand_id
1 'polypeptide(L)'
;MAEASIPVDIANPGQVFACLGFVEAAEVLLGNAQGGFDWRGPADVRFRMAARGDNDPVVRVLRFLDDATVTSFAPATSPHGTDRWEIQTKRDESRAFPFKDSGSDVLPARLSDGAGKDIEIDHWGDQRPQVRRDRLKFWAGAGGYPGAALARDALDLIRGRAADHACEPFALSAEQSSSFRFDWRRDYVPIDAGFSPNAHGEVVMRGYPIVELLAAVGLTNARPVRRERLEYRYGVAGLDSDDLYDPIFLRAALGTEKPPFPGMPFRPFTMRLDWPGQEGQAR
;
A
#
# COMPACT_ATOMS: atom_id res chain seq x y z
N MET A 1 9.26 -8.76 22.90
CA MET A 1 8.60 -8.17 21.72
C MET A 1 7.28 -8.89 21.58
N ALA A 2 6.20 -8.17 21.32
CA ALA A 2 4.93 -8.81 21.00
C ALA A 2 4.96 -9.30 19.55
N GLU A 3 4.41 -10.49 19.31
CA GLU A 3 4.36 -11.12 18.00
C GLU A 3 2.91 -11.21 17.51
N ALA A 4 2.73 -11.17 16.20
CA ALA A 4 1.46 -11.40 15.52
C ALA A 4 1.68 -12.20 14.23
N SER A 5 0.64 -12.90 13.78
CA SER A 5 0.65 -13.62 12.53
C SER A 5 -0.71 -13.56 11.83
N ILE A 6 -0.70 -13.22 10.54
CA ILE A 6 -1.89 -13.08 9.72
C ILE A 6 -1.80 -13.96 8.46
N PRO A 7 -2.91 -14.51 7.95
CA PRO A 7 -2.90 -15.25 6.70
C PRO A 7 -2.60 -14.31 5.52
N VAL A 8 -1.86 -14.81 4.53
CA VAL A 8 -1.49 -14.04 3.35
C VAL A 8 -1.43 -14.91 2.09
N ASP A 9 -2.00 -14.41 1.00
CA ASP A 9 -1.76 -14.93 -0.33
C ASP A 9 -0.58 -14.20 -0.97
N ILE A 10 0.58 -14.86 -1.03
CA ILE A 10 1.79 -14.29 -1.64
C ILE A 10 1.72 -14.15 -3.17
N ALA A 11 0.69 -14.72 -3.82
CA ALA A 11 0.41 -14.48 -5.23
C ALA A 11 -0.43 -13.21 -5.47
N ASN A 12 -1.09 -12.69 -4.42
CA ASN A 12 -1.76 -11.39 -4.44
C ASN A 12 -0.75 -10.28 -4.10
N PRO A 13 -0.27 -9.49 -5.08
CA PRO A 13 0.73 -8.46 -4.82
C PRO A 13 0.26 -7.42 -3.81
N GLY A 14 -1.03 -7.06 -3.81
CA GLY A 14 -1.59 -6.12 -2.85
C GLY A 14 -1.42 -6.58 -1.41
N GLN A 15 -1.64 -7.87 -1.12
CA GLN A 15 -1.45 -8.41 0.22
C GLN A 15 0.02 -8.44 0.63
N VAL A 16 0.93 -8.79 -0.30
CA VAL A 16 2.39 -8.73 -0.05
C VAL A 16 2.83 -7.30 0.29
N PHE A 17 2.36 -6.31 -0.45
CA PHE A 17 2.67 -4.91 -0.20
C PHE A 17 2.06 -4.44 1.12
N ALA A 18 0.85 -4.90 1.45
CA ALA A 18 0.19 -4.61 2.72
C ALA A 18 0.92 -5.20 3.93
N CYS A 19 1.50 -6.40 3.81
CA CYS A 19 2.38 -6.97 4.84
C CYS A 19 3.61 -6.08 5.10
N LEU A 20 4.22 -5.53 4.04
CA LEU A 20 5.28 -4.54 4.22
C LEU A 20 4.72 -3.30 4.92
N GLY A 21 3.55 -2.80 4.49
CA GLY A 21 2.88 -1.67 5.14
C GLY A 21 2.61 -1.87 6.64
N PHE A 22 2.25 -3.08 7.06
CA PHE A 22 2.10 -3.42 8.47
C PHE A 22 3.41 -3.25 9.24
N VAL A 23 4.53 -3.78 8.73
CA VAL A 23 5.85 -3.65 9.38
C VAL A 23 6.33 -2.21 9.39
N GLU A 24 6.14 -1.46 8.30
CA GLU A 24 6.46 -0.03 8.22
C GLU A 24 5.66 0.78 9.25
N ALA A 25 4.35 0.54 9.34
CA ALA A 25 3.48 1.18 10.31
C ALA A 25 3.87 0.82 11.75
N ALA A 26 4.13 -0.45 12.02
CA ALA A 26 4.57 -0.90 13.34
C ALA A 26 5.92 -0.30 13.75
N GLU A 27 6.87 -0.12 12.81
CA GLU A 27 8.14 0.54 13.10
C GLU A 27 7.93 1.98 13.57
N VAL A 28 7.04 2.73 12.93
CA VAL A 28 6.72 4.11 13.32
C VAL A 28 5.98 4.18 14.66
N LEU A 29 5.04 3.26 14.88
CA LEU A 29 4.14 3.29 16.04
C LEU A 29 4.78 2.72 17.30
N LEU A 30 5.52 1.62 17.16
CA LEU A 30 6.06 0.81 18.27
C LEU A 30 7.59 0.77 18.29
N GLY A 31 8.24 0.81 17.12
CA GLY A 31 9.69 0.69 16.95
C GLY A 31 10.20 -0.75 17.07
N ASN A 32 11.39 -1.00 16.51
CA ASN A 32 12.00 -2.32 16.39
C ASN A 32 11.04 -3.37 15.79
N ALA A 33 10.31 -2.99 14.75
CA ALA A 33 9.43 -3.89 14.02
C ALA A 33 10.24 -4.79 13.09
N GLN A 34 9.86 -6.05 13.05
CA GLN A 34 10.45 -7.07 12.18
C GLN A 34 9.33 -7.90 11.56
N GLY A 35 9.58 -8.53 10.42
CA GLY A 35 8.62 -9.46 9.82
C GLY A 35 9.21 -10.38 8.78
N GLY A 36 8.38 -11.28 8.28
CA GLY A 36 8.73 -12.22 7.23
C GLY A 36 7.58 -13.13 6.84
N PHE A 37 7.70 -13.74 5.66
CA PHE A 37 6.66 -14.62 5.11
C PHE A 37 6.97 -16.07 5.47
N ASP A 38 6.07 -16.73 6.18
CA ASP A 38 6.16 -18.14 6.49
C ASP A 38 5.32 -18.95 5.50
N TRP A 39 5.99 -19.65 4.59
CA TRP A 39 5.36 -20.60 3.67
C TRP A 39 5.85 -22.03 3.88
N ARG A 40 6.41 -22.33 5.07
CA ARG A 40 6.86 -23.68 5.44
C ARG A 40 5.66 -24.64 5.46
N GLY A 41 4.47 -24.14 5.82
CA GLY A 41 3.18 -24.79 5.62
C GLY A 41 2.54 -24.36 4.29
N PRO A 42 2.57 -25.16 3.21
CA PRO A 42 2.07 -24.75 1.90
C PRO A 42 0.55 -24.50 1.86
N ALA A 43 -0.21 -25.01 2.84
CA ALA A 43 -1.65 -24.79 2.97
C ALA A 43 -2.02 -23.63 3.92
N ASP A 44 -1.06 -23.08 4.66
CA ASP A 44 -1.27 -21.99 5.63
C ASP A 44 -0.08 -21.02 5.52
N VAL A 45 -0.06 -20.25 4.43
CA VAL A 45 0.95 -19.21 4.24
C VAL A 45 0.59 -18.01 5.11
N ARG A 46 1.52 -17.60 5.97
CA ARG A 46 1.30 -16.51 6.92
C ARG A 46 2.37 -15.45 6.82
N PHE A 47 2.00 -14.22 7.13
CA PHE A 47 2.97 -13.18 7.44
C PHE A 47 3.12 -13.11 8.96
N ARG A 48 4.37 -13.17 9.43
CA ARG A 48 4.70 -13.03 10.84
C ARG A 48 5.36 -11.68 11.05
N MET A 49 5.03 -11.03 12.16
CA MET A 49 5.68 -9.78 12.55
C MET A 49 5.81 -9.67 14.05
N ALA A 50 6.79 -8.88 14.50
CA ALA A 50 6.99 -8.56 15.89
C ALA A 50 7.39 -7.10 16.03
N ALA A 51 7.13 -6.48 17.18
CA ALA A 51 7.58 -5.13 17.48
C ALA A 51 7.85 -4.93 18.98
N ARG A 52 8.45 -3.79 19.35
CA ARG A 52 8.70 -3.43 20.74
C ARG A 52 7.39 -3.27 21.52
N GLY A 53 7.42 -3.71 22.78
CA GLY A 53 6.31 -3.61 23.73
C GLY A 53 5.51 -4.90 23.84
N ASP A 54 4.37 -4.80 24.53
CA ASP A 54 3.50 -5.93 24.89
C ASP A 54 2.20 -5.96 24.07
N ASN A 55 1.97 -4.94 23.24
CA ASN A 55 0.78 -4.86 22.39
C ASN A 55 0.99 -5.66 21.10
N ASP A 56 -0.02 -6.43 20.71
CA ASP A 56 -0.07 -7.04 19.38
C ASP A 56 0.15 -5.98 18.29
N PRO A 57 1.21 -6.10 17.45
CA PRO A 57 1.55 -5.07 16.48
C PRO A 57 0.51 -4.90 15.37
N VAL A 58 -0.20 -5.98 14.97
CA VAL A 58 -1.28 -5.90 13.98
C VAL A 58 -2.45 -5.12 14.57
N VAL A 59 -2.88 -5.45 15.79
CA VAL A 59 -3.96 -4.72 16.49
C VAL A 59 -3.60 -3.25 16.65
N ARG A 60 -2.35 -2.93 17.00
CA ARG A 60 -1.92 -1.53 17.18
C ARG A 60 -1.99 -0.73 15.88
N VAL A 61 -1.56 -1.31 14.76
CA VAL A 61 -1.65 -0.69 13.44
C VAL A 61 -3.10 -0.50 13.03
N LEU A 62 -3.96 -1.50 13.23
CA LEU A 62 -5.37 -1.40 12.86
C LEU A 62 -6.12 -0.34 13.68
N ARG A 63 -5.85 -0.26 14.99
CA ARG A 63 -6.38 0.83 15.84
C ARG A 63 -5.90 2.21 15.40
N PHE A 64 -4.64 2.32 14.98
CA PHE A 64 -4.15 3.57 14.39
C PHE A 64 -4.98 3.96 13.17
N LEU A 65 -5.29 2.99 12.29
CA LEU A 65 -6.10 3.27 11.10
C LEU A 65 -7.55 3.61 11.46
N ASP A 66 -8.13 3.02 12.51
CA ASP A 66 -9.48 3.40 12.97
C ASP A 66 -9.56 4.89 13.34
N ASP A 67 -8.52 5.41 14.01
CA ASP A 67 -8.47 6.78 14.52
C ASP A 67 -7.82 7.78 13.54
N ALA A 68 -7.19 7.29 12.47
CA ALA A 68 -6.40 8.13 11.58
C ALA A 68 -7.26 9.13 10.79
N THR A 69 -6.70 10.34 10.63
CA THR A 69 -7.18 11.37 9.72
C THR A 69 -6.17 11.58 8.60
N VAL A 70 -6.62 12.08 7.44
CA VAL A 70 -5.77 12.33 6.27
C VAL A 70 -5.49 13.81 6.09
N THR A 71 -4.22 14.15 5.89
CA THR A 71 -3.78 15.47 5.43
C THR A 71 -2.93 15.32 4.17
N SER A 72 -3.16 16.16 3.16
CA SER A 72 -2.28 16.24 1.99
C SER A 72 -1.16 17.25 2.21
N PHE A 73 0.00 17.04 1.58
CA PHE A 73 1.11 17.98 1.62
C PHE A 73 1.50 18.42 0.22
N ALA A 74 1.81 19.71 0.07
CA ALA A 74 2.24 20.28 -1.19
C ALA A 74 3.40 21.28 -0.99
N PRO A 75 4.23 21.50 -2.03
CA PRO A 75 5.23 22.55 -1.99
C PRO A 75 4.58 23.90 -1.65
N ALA A 76 5.29 24.74 -0.89
CA ALA A 76 4.76 26.02 -0.45
C ALA A 76 4.27 26.93 -1.58
N THR A 77 4.95 26.89 -2.72
CA THR A 77 4.63 27.67 -3.92
C THR A 77 3.65 26.97 -4.87
N SER A 78 3.23 25.73 -4.58
CA SER A 78 2.36 24.98 -5.48
C SER A 78 0.93 25.56 -5.46
N PRO A 79 0.30 25.77 -6.63
CA PRO A 79 -1.10 26.17 -6.71
C PRO A 79 -2.07 24.99 -6.49
N HIS A 80 -1.56 23.75 -6.48
CA HIS A 80 -2.38 22.55 -6.39
C HIS A 80 -2.69 22.18 -4.95
N GLY A 81 -3.92 21.76 -4.67
CA GLY A 81 -4.35 21.30 -3.35
C GLY A 81 -5.50 20.31 -3.46
N THR A 82 -5.89 19.73 -2.34
CA THR A 82 -6.94 18.72 -2.23
C THR A 82 -8.23 19.26 -1.61
N ASP A 83 -8.38 20.57 -1.47
CA ASP A 83 -9.54 21.20 -0.81
C ASP A 83 -10.87 20.89 -1.52
N ARG A 84 -10.83 20.70 -2.85
CA ARG A 84 -12.00 20.24 -3.65
C ARG A 84 -12.58 18.92 -3.15
N TRP A 85 -11.77 18.09 -2.50
CA TRP A 85 -12.17 16.81 -1.96
C TRP A 85 -12.27 16.84 -0.44
N GLU A 86 -12.41 18.01 0.18
CA GLU A 86 -12.58 18.18 1.64
C GLU A 86 -11.40 17.62 2.46
N ILE A 87 -10.19 17.66 1.88
CA ILE A 87 -8.96 17.22 2.54
C ILE A 87 -8.03 18.41 2.67
N GLN A 88 -7.65 18.72 3.91
CA GLN A 88 -6.72 19.80 4.21
C GLN A 88 -5.39 19.58 3.49
N THR A 89 -4.93 20.61 2.78
CA THR A 89 -3.57 20.65 2.22
C THR A 89 -2.66 21.52 3.07
N LYS A 90 -1.59 20.94 3.60
CA LYS A 90 -0.51 21.69 4.27
C LYS A 90 0.59 22.04 3.28
N ARG A 91 1.02 23.31 3.33
CA ARG A 91 2.10 23.86 2.52
C ARG A 91 3.41 23.73 3.30
N ASP A 92 4.43 23.14 2.68
CA ASP A 92 5.70 22.86 3.35
C ASP A 92 6.88 23.36 2.50
N GLU A 93 7.71 24.23 3.10
CA GLU A 93 8.94 24.76 2.51
C GLU A 93 10.16 23.89 2.81
N SER A 94 10.11 23.12 3.89
CA SER A 94 11.24 22.33 4.40
C SER A 94 11.36 20.97 3.73
N ARG A 95 10.24 20.46 3.21
CA ARG A 95 10.14 19.13 2.62
C ARG A 95 10.65 19.11 1.18
N ALA A 96 11.43 18.07 0.86
CA ALA A 96 11.79 17.77 -0.52
C ALA A 96 10.59 17.18 -1.27
N PHE A 97 10.24 17.79 -2.40
CA PHE A 97 9.28 17.24 -3.35
C PHE A 97 10.02 16.93 -4.64
N PRO A 98 10.13 15.66 -5.08
CA PRO A 98 10.91 15.31 -6.27
C PRO A 98 10.20 15.64 -7.57
N PHE A 99 8.93 16.04 -7.50
CA PHE A 99 8.19 16.56 -8.63
C PHE A 99 8.09 18.08 -8.51
N LYS A 100 8.56 18.80 -9.52
CA LYS A 100 8.30 20.23 -9.65
C LYS A 100 6.87 20.41 -10.13
N ASP A 101 6.07 21.15 -9.36
CA ASP A 101 4.71 21.57 -9.69
C ASP A 101 3.81 20.46 -10.25
N SER A 102 3.53 19.49 -9.40
CA SER A 102 2.71 18.35 -9.77
C SER A 102 1.26 18.53 -9.34
N GLY A 103 0.33 18.04 -10.16
CA GLY A 103 -1.11 18.10 -9.88
C GLY A 103 -1.49 17.48 -8.53
N SER A 104 -2.71 17.79 -8.08
CA SER A 104 -3.27 17.28 -6.81
C SER A 104 -3.23 15.75 -6.73
N ASP A 105 -3.25 15.07 -7.87
CA ASP A 105 -3.24 13.63 -7.99
C ASP A 105 -1.99 12.98 -7.40
N VAL A 106 -0.84 13.65 -7.40
CA VAL A 106 0.43 13.06 -6.92
C VAL A 106 0.95 13.69 -5.63
N LEU A 107 0.12 14.50 -4.96
CA LEU A 107 0.48 15.07 -3.67
C LEU A 107 0.55 13.95 -2.62
N PRO A 108 1.62 13.92 -1.79
CA PRO A 108 1.71 12.99 -0.67
C PRO A 108 0.54 13.19 0.31
N ALA A 109 0.20 12.10 0.98
CA ALA A 109 -0.77 12.05 2.06
C ALA A 109 -0.08 11.65 3.36
N ARG A 110 -0.67 12.05 4.47
CA ARG A 110 -0.26 11.65 5.81
C ARG A 110 -1.46 11.19 6.60
N LEU A 111 -1.33 10.02 7.19
CA LEU A 111 -2.27 9.48 8.17
C LEU A 111 -1.79 9.92 9.55
N SER A 112 -2.66 10.50 10.37
CA SER A 112 -2.31 10.96 11.71
C SER A 112 -3.38 10.57 12.72
N ASP A 113 -2.98 10.03 13.87
CA ASP A 113 -3.87 9.67 14.99
C ASP A 113 -4.17 10.85 15.93
N GLY A 114 -3.66 12.05 15.63
CA GLY A 114 -3.79 13.23 16.48
C GLY A 114 -2.98 13.17 17.78
N ALA A 115 -2.39 12.02 18.13
CA ALA A 115 -1.51 11.82 19.28
C ALA A 115 -0.03 12.05 18.92
N GLY A 116 0.26 12.53 17.71
CA GLY A 116 1.59 12.88 17.23
C GLY A 116 2.31 11.73 16.51
N LYS A 117 1.63 10.63 16.19
CA LYS A 117 2.15 9.61 15.30
C LYS A 117 1.61 9.83 13.89
N ASP A 118 2.53 9.87 12.93
CA ASP A 118 2.24 10.16 11.54
C ASP A 118 2.81 9.03 10.66
N ILE A 119 1.96 8.47 9.78
CA ILE A 119 2.38 7.54 8.73
C ILE A 119 2.24 8.24 7.38
N GLU A 120 3.30 8.21 6.61
CA GLU A 120 3.36 8.88 5.31
C GLU A 120 3.01 7.93 4.17
N ILE A 121 2.22 8.43 3.22
CA ILE A 121 2.01 7.83 1.90
C ILE A 121 2.53 8.85 0.89
N ASP A 122 3.72 8.59 0.37
CA ASP A 122 4.47 9.56 -0.44
C ASP A 122 4.39 9.31 -1.95
N HIS A 123 5.16 10.10 -2.68
CA HIS A 123 5.23 10.07 -4.12
C HIS A 123 6.01 8.84 -4.60
N TRP A 124 5.38 8.01 -5.42
CA TRP A 124 5.98 6.76 -5.88
C TRP A 124 6.92 6.87 -7.07
N GLY A 125 7.26 8.10 -7.47
CA GLY A 125 8.19 8.37 -8.56
C GLY A 125 9.18 9.48 -8.21
N ASP A 126 10.11 9.69 -9.13
CA ASP A 126 11.15 10.70 -9.03
C ASP A 126 11.49 11.20 -10.43
N GLN A 127 11.37 12.51 -10.69
CA GLN A 127 11.68 13.06 -12.02
C GLN A 127 13.18 13.10 -12.31
N ARG A 128 14.06 12.75 -11.36
CA ARG A 128 15.50 12.69 -11.60
C ARG A 128 15.83 11.57 -12.59
N PRO A 129 16.40 11.89 -13.79
CA PRO A 129 16.68 10.90 -14.83
C PRO A 129 17.54 9.72 -14.38
N GLN A 130 18.36 9.93 -13.35
CA GLN A 130 19.29 8.94 -12.81
C GLN A 130 18.61 7.88 -11.94
N VAL A 131 17.44 8.19 -11.36
CA VAL A 131 16.80 7.34 -10.34
C VAL A 131 15.84 6.33 -10.97
N ARG A 132 15.48 6.50 -12.26
CA ARG A 132 14.56 5.63 -13.03
C ARG A 132 13.28 5.23 -12.26
N ARG A 133 12.86 6.06 -11.30
CA ARG A 133 11.63 5.88 -10.53
C ARG A 133 10.50 6.49 -11.34
N ASP A 134 9.87 5.66 -12.14
CA ASP A 134 8.69 6.07 -12.90
C ASP A 134 7.58 6.56 -11.97
N ARG A 135 6.66 7.37 -12.50
CA ARG A 135 5.38 7.62 -11.83
C ARG A 135 4.61 6.30 -11.88
N LEU A 136 4.86 5.43 -10.93
CA LEU A 136 4.12 4.18 -10.80
C LEU A 136 2.67 4.54 -10.44
N LYS A 137 1.86 4.82 -11.46
CA LYS A 137 0.45 5.16 -11.35
C LYS A 137 -0.34 3.91 -11.01
N PHE A 138 -0.37 3.48 -9.75
CA PHE A 138 -1.44 2.57 -9.32
C PHE A 138 -2.78 3.32 -9.22
N TRP A 139 -2.76 4.64 -9.11
CA TRP A 139 -3.97 5.46 -9.05
C TRP A 139 -4.22 6.18 -10.38
N ALA A 140 -5.09 5.60 -11.20
CA ALA A 140 -5.86 6.37 -12.16
C ALA A 140 -7.23 6.66 -11.52
N GLY A 141 -7.25 7.60 -10.58
CA GLY A 141 -8.47 8.32 -10.33
C GLY A 141 -8.86 9.04 -11.63
N ALA A 142 -9.97 8.67 -12.25
CA ALA A 142 -10.50 9.43 -13.38
C ALA A 142 -10.64 10.90 -12.95
N GLY A 143 -10.17 11.84 -13.78
CA GLY A 143 -10.39 13.28 -13.55
C GLY A 143 -9.58 13.94 -12.42
N GLY A 144 -8.46 13.36 -11.98
CA GLY A 144 -7.54 14.00 -11.02
C GLY A 144 -7.83 13.73 -9.54
N TYR A 145 -8.54 12.63 -9.23
CA TYR A 145 -8.82 12.21 -7.85
C TYR A 145 -7.52 11.88 -7.10
N PRO A 146 -7.22 12.55 -5.96
CA PRO A 146 -5.93 12.47 -5.31
C PRO A 146 -5.76 11.21 -4.45
N GLY A 147 -4.51 10.74 -4.31
CA GLY A 147 -4.18 9.63 -3.42
C GLY A 147 -4.61 9.86 -1.96
N ALA A 148 -4.58 11.12 -1.50
CA ALA A 148 -5.13 11.49 -0.20
C ALA A 148 -6.64 11.20 -0.08
N ALA A 149 -7.42 11.40 -1.15
CA ALA A 149 -8.84 11.08 -1.14
C ALA A 149 -9.09 9.58 -1.15
N LEU A 150 -8.31 8.81 -1.90
CA LEU A 150 -8.34 7.35 -1.84
C LEU A 150 -8.02 6.83 -0.43
N ALA A 151 -7.04 7.44 0.24
CA ALA A 151 -6.70 7.08 1.62
C ALA A 151 -7.86 7.40 2.59
N ARG A 152 -8.46 8.59 2.49
CA ARG A 152 -9.61 8.97 3.32
C ARG A 152 -10.78 8.02 3.10
N ASP A 153 -11.16 7.78 1.84
CA ASP A 153 -12.27 6.88 1.49
C ASP A 153 -12.05 5.49 2.08
N ALA A 154 -10.83 4.95 1.97
CA ALA A 154 -10.52 3.65 2.53
C ALA A 154 -10.54 3.63 4.07
N LEU A 155 -10.13 4.71 4.74
CA LEU A 155 -10.23 4.84 6.20
C LEU A 155 -11.68 4.91 6.66
N ASP A 156 -12.51 5.72 5.99
CA ASP A 156 -13.93 5.84 6.30
C ASP A 156 -14.65 4.49 6.16
N LEU A 157 -14.23 3.66 5.20
CA LEU A 157 -14.75 2.30 5.09
C LEU A 157 -14.38 1.45 6.30
N ILE A 158 -13.19 1.54 6.89
CA ILE A 158 -12.75 0.60 7.95
C ILE A 158 -12.94 1.13 9.37
N ARG A 159 -13.30 2.41 9.53
CA ARG A 159 -13.40 3.07 10.84
C ARG A 159 -14.31 2.33 11.81
N GLY A 160 -13.78 2.06 12.99
CA GLY A 160 -14.49 1.42 14.10
C GLY A 160 -14.67 -0.09 13.94
N ARG A 161 -14.02 -0.69 12.92
CA ARG A 161 -14.08 -2.14 12.67
C ARG A 161 -12.74 -2.74 12.30
N ALA A 162 -11.69 -1.94 12.03
CA ALA A 162 -10.42 -2.48 11.53
C ALA A 162 -9.80 -3.45 12.55
N ALA A 163 -9.74 -3.04 13.83
CA ALA A 163 -9.15 -3.85 14.89
C ALA A 163 -9.88 -5.19 15.15
N ASP A 164 -11.19 -5.27 14.89
CA ASP A 164 -11.97 -6.51 15.06
C ASP A 164 -11.57 -7.60 14.06
N HIS A 165 -10.91 -7.21 12.98
CA HIS A 165 -10.40 -8.12 11.94
C HIS A 165 -8.92 -8.46 12.12
N ALA A 166 -8.30 -8.24 13.28
CA ALA A 166 -6.86 -8.43 13.49
C ALA A 166 -6.33 -9.83 13.14
N CYS A 167 -7.14 -10.88 13.30
CA CYS A 167 -6.73 -12.24 12.92
C CYS A 167 -6.69 -12.46 11.40
N GLU A 168 -7.54 -11.76 10.64
CA GLU A 168 -7.68 -11.89 9.19
C GLU A 168 -7.92 -10.51 8.53
N PRO A 169 -6.97 -9.57 8.63
CA PRO A 169 -7.21 -8.17 8.23
C PRO A 169 -7.48 -8.04 6.73
N PHE A 170 -6.94 -8.95 5.91
CA PHE A 170 -7.14 -8.96 4.47
C PHE A 170 -8.50 -9.54 4.04
N ALA A 171 -9.29 -10.08 4.97
CA ALA A 171 -10.66 -10.53 4.71
C ALA A 171 -11.70 -9.41 4.87
N LEU A 172 -11.35 -8.28 5.50
CA LEU A 172 -12.26 -7.16 5.66
C LEU A 172 -12.62 -6.55 4.29
N SER A 173 -13.84 -6.80 3.85
CA SER A 173 -14.39 -6.24 2.62
C SER A 173 -15.39 -5.12 2.88
N ALA A 174 -15.53 -4.23 1.90
CA ALA A 174 -16.46 -3.11 1.93
C ALA A 174 -16.96 -2.80 0.52
N GLU A 175 -18.14 -2.21 0.42
CA GLU A 175 -18.57 -1.57 -0.83
C GLU A 175 -17.64 -0.40 -1.12
N GLN A 176 -16.93 -0.47 -2.24
CA GLN A 176 -15.82 0.43 -2.51
C GLN A 176 -15.89 0.92 -3.95
N SER A 177 -16.19 2.21 -4.12
CA SER A 177 -16.29 2.88 -5.43
C SER A 177 -14.93 3.38 -5.94
N SER A 178 -14.01 3.74 -5.04
CA SER A 178 -12.65 4.23 -5.34
C SER A 178 -11.59 3.37 -4.61
N SER A 179 -10.44 3.09 -5.23
CA SER A 179 -9.31 2.45 -4.55
C SER A 179 -7.99 2.73 -5.26
N PHE A 180 -6.88 2.32 -4.63
CA PHE A 180 -5.54 2.36 -5.21
C PHE A 180 -5.26 1.23 -6.22
N ARG A 181 -6.18 0.26 -6.37
CA ARG A 181 -6.07 -0.88 -7.29
C ARG A 181 -4.87 -1.78 -6.99
N PHE A 182 -4.60 -1.98 -5.71
CA PHE A 182 -3.59 -2.94 -5.28
C PHE A 182 -4.16 -4.34 -5.15
N ASP A 183 -5.44 -4.46 -4.80
CA ASP A 183 -6.07 -5.75 -4.58
C ASP A 183 -6.82 -6.21 -5.85
N TRP A 184 -6.19 -7.16 -6.55
CA TRP A 184 -6.74 -7.79 -7.74
C TRP A 184 -8.10 -8.49 -7.52
N ARG A 185 -8.50 -8.79 -6.27
CA ARG A 185 -9.82 -9.38 -5.97
C ARG A 185 -10.96 -8.41 -6.26
N ARG A 186 -10.69 -7.10 -6.24
CA ARG A 186 -11.63 -6.04 -6.64
C ARG A 186 -11.54 -5.76 -8.14
N ASP A 187 -10.32 -5.74 -8.66
CA ASP A 187 -10.06 -5.16 -9.97
C ASP A 187 -10.70 -5.96 -11.10
N TYR A 188 -11.39 -5.22 -11.94
CA TYR A 188 -12.05 -5.70 -13.14
C TYR A 188 -11.16 -5.29 -14.31
N VAL A 189 -10.33 -6.21 -14.78
CA VAL A 189 -9.92 -6.13 -16.18
C VAL A 189 -11.15 -6.59 -16.97
N PRO A 190 -11.74 -5.73 -17.84
CA PRO A 190 -12.82 -6.19 -18.69
C PRO A 190 -12.32 -7.40 -19.47
N ILE A 191 -12.97 -8.55 -19.30
CA ILE A 191 -12.68 -9.75 -20.11
C ILE A 191 -13.26 -9.60 -21.54
N ASP A 192 -13.61 -8.37 -21.93
CA ASP A 192 -14.30 -7.98 -23.17
C ASP A 192 -15.51 -8.86 -23.54
N ALA A 193 -16.14 -9.49 -22.54
CA ALA A 193 -17.31 -10.34 -22.71
C ALA A 193 -18.65 -9.58 -22.69
N GLY A 194 -18.63 -8.27 -22.97
CA GLY A 194 -19.85 -7.45 -23.04
C GLY A 194 -20.51 -7.11 -21.69
N PHE A 195 -19.82 -7.33 -20.56
CA PHE A 195 -20.32 -7.01 -19.23
C PHE A 195 -19.63 -5.75 -18.68
N SER A 196 -20.42 -4.75 -18.29
CA SER A 196 -19.93 -3.52 -17.68
C SER A 196 -20.71 -3.28 -16.38
N PRO A 197 -20.09 -3.39 -15.19
CA PRO A 197 -20.76 -3.13 -13.92
C PRO A 197 -21.49 -1.78 -13.90
N ASN A 198 -20.92 -0.76 -14.57
CA ASN A 198 -21.53 0.57 -14.68
C ASN A 198 -22.89 0.61 -15.41
N ALA A 199 -23.21 -0.43 -16.20
CA ALA A 199 -24.51 -0.56 -16.87
C ALA A 199 -25.56 -1.26 -15.99
N HIS A 200 -25.19 -1.73 -14.81
CA HIS A 200 -26.04 -2.51 -13.90
C HIS A 200 -26.08 -1.86 -12.51
N GLY A 201 -27.09 -1.02 -12.25
CA GLY A 201 -27.19 -0.25 -11.00
C GLY A 201 -27.32 -1.06 -9.71
N GLU A 202 -27.54 -2.37 -9.80
CA GLU A 202 -27.64 -3.30 -8.66
C GLU A 202 -26.32 -4.02 -8.34
N VAL A 203 -25.30 -3.90 -9.22
CA VAL A 203 -24.00 -4.54 -9.01
C VAL A 203 -23.13 -3.61 -8.17
N VAL A 204 -22.79 -4.05 -6.96
CA VAL A 204 -21.89 -3.30 -6.08
C VAL A 204 -20.50 -3.90 -6.09
N MET A 205 -19.51 -3.04 -6.34
CA MET A 205 -18.10 -3.42 -6.28
C MET A 205 -17.65 -3.55 -4.84
N ARG A 206 -17.13 -4.73 -4.47
CA ARG A 206 -16.50 -4.96 -3.17
C ARG A 206 -14.99 -4.86 -3.29
N GLY A 207 -14.40 -4.08 -2.39
CA GLY A 207 -12.95 -3.94 -2.25
C GLY A 207 -12.47 -4.33 -0.86
N TYR A 208 -11.15 -4.23 -0.66
CA TYR A 208 -10.44 -4.64 0.55
C TYR A 208 -9.61 -3.47 1.08
N PRO A 209 -10.22 -2.52 1.81
CA PRO A 209 -9.59 -1.23 2.06
C PRO A 209 -8.31 -1.31 2.91
N ILE A 210 -8.19 -2.30 3.81
CA ILE A 210 -6.97 -2.52 4.58
C ILE A 210 -5.79 -2.87 3.66
N VAL A 211 -6.03 -3.75 2.67
CA VAL A 211 -5.00 -4.14 1.68
C VAL A 211 -4.58 -2.91 0.89
N GLU A 212 -5.54 -2.12 0.42
CA GLU A 212 -5.31 -0.92 -0.39
C GLU A 212 -4.48 0.14 0.37
N LEU A 213 -4.86 0.45 1.61
CA LEU A 213 -4.14 1.43 2.45
C LEU A 213 -2.73 0.97 2.81
N LEU A 214 -2.61 -0.26 3.31
CA LEU A 214 -1.31 -0.74 3.77
C LEU A 214 -0.38 -1.06 2.61
N ALA A 215 -0.89 -1.47 1.45
CA ALA A 215 -0.07 -1.56 0.24
C ALA A 215 0.49 -0.20 -0.15
N ALA A 216 -0.31 0.87 -0.09
CA ALA A 216 0.13 2.23 -0.34
C ALA A 216 1.26 2.65 0.62
N VAL A 217 1.12 2.35 1.91
CA VAL A 217 2.15 2.59 2.94
C VAL A 217 3.40 1.75 2.69
N GLY A 218 3.26 0.46 2.46
CA GLY A 218 4.38 -0.46 2.28
C GLY A 218 5.25 -0.07 1.08
N LEU A 219 4.62 0.39 0.01
CA LEU A 219 5.34 0.82 -1.16
C LEU A 219 6.08 2.16 -0.96
N THR A 220 5.76 3.00 0.03
CA THR A 220 6.53 4.25 0.25
C THR A 220 8.04 4.00 0.38
N ASN A 221 8.44 2.91 1.04
CA ASN A 221 9.85 2.58 1.25
C ASN A 221 10.40 1.46 0.36
N ALA A 222 9.59 0.86 -0.52
CA ALA A 222 10.01 -0.23 -1.40
C ALA A 222 9.25 -0.24 -2.73
N ARG A 223 9.87 -0.78 -3.79
CA ARG A 223 9.20 -0.88 -5.09
C ARG A 223 9.42 -2.24 -5.72
N PRO A 224 8.41 -2.79 -6.42
CA PRO A 224 8.64 -3.84 -7.38
C PRO A 224 9.50 -3.32 -8.55
N VAL A 225 10.27 -4.21 -9.17
CA VAL A 225 11.10 -3.88 -10.32
C VAL A 225 10.25 -3.85 -11.58
N ARG A 226 10.21 -2.70 -12.25
CA ARG A 226 9.63 -2.62 -13.59
C ARG A 226 10.49 -3.43 -14.58
N ARG A 227 9.87 -4.40 -15.25
CA ARG A 227 10.50 -5.15 -16.34
C ARG A 227 10.22 -4.48 -17.67
N GLU A 228 8.94 -4.25 -17.94
CA GLU A 228 8.43 -3.62 -19.15
C GLU A 228 7.30 -2.64 -18.80
N ARG A 229 6.58 -2.13 -19.80
CA ARG A 229 5.39 -1.31 -19.55
C ARG A 229 4.30 -2.19 -18.94
N LEU A 230 3.78 -1.79 -17.78
CA LEU A 230 2.77 -2.51 -17.00
C LEU A 230 3.18 -3.90 -16.49
N GLU A 231 4.41 -4.35 -16.75
CA GLU A 231 4.95 -5.59 -16.19
C GLU A 231 5.97 -5.28 -15.08
N TYR A 232 5.68 -5.79 -13.89
CA TYR A 232 6.49 -5.59 -12.71
C TYR A 232 6.80 -6.93 -12.05
N ARG A 233 7.96 -7.00 -11.40
CA ARG A 233 8.39 -8.16 -10.64
C ARG A 233 8.57 -7.77 -9.18
N TYR A 234 8.08 -8.60 -8.27
CA TYR A 234 8.31 -8.43 -6.85
C TYR A 234 8.92 -9.69 -6.26
N GLY A 235 9.80 -9.54 -5.28
CA GLY A 235 10.35 -10.64 -4.50
C GLY A 235 9.73 -10.69 -3.12
N VAL A 236 9.49 -11.89 -2.63
CA VAL A 236 9.00 -12.14 -1.27
C VAL A 236 10.09 -12.82 -0.46
N ALA A 237 10.37 -12.26 0.71
CA ALA A 237 11.36 -12.72 1.69
C ALA A 237 10.75 -13.74 2.64
N GLY A 238 11.13 -15.01 2.50
CA GLY A 238 10.59 -16.09 3.33
C GLY A 238 11.43 -16.39 4.55
N LEU A 239 10.80 -17.02 5.55
CA LEU A 239 11.45 -17.50 6.76
C LEU A 239 11.94 -18.95 6.57
N ASP A 240 13.19 -19.22 6.95
CA ASP A 240 13.75 -20.56 7.12
C ASP A 240 13.85 -20.97 8.59
N SER A 241 14.02 -20.01 9.49
CA SER A 241 13.94 -20.16 10.95
C SER A 241 12.76 -19.37 11.53
N ASP A 242 12.71 -19.19 12.85
CA ASP A 242 11.77 -18.28 13.51
C ASP A 242 12.30 -16.84 13.61
N ASP A 243 13.48 -16.56 13.04
CA ASP A 243 14.07 -15.23 13.03
C ASP A 243 13.36 -14.33 12.01
N LEU A 244 12.84 -13.20 12.49
CA LEU A 244 12.20 -12.20 11.64
C LEU A 244 13.23 -11.22 11.07
N TYR A 245 12.91 -10.61 9.93
CA TYR A 245 13.80 -9.65 9.28
C TYR A 245 13.43 -8.21 9.60
N ASP A 246 14.45 -7.37 9.73
CA ASP A 246 14.28 -5.92 9.76
C ASP A 246 13.61 -5.42 8.46
N PRO A 247 12.87 -4.29 8.50
CA PRO A 247 12.11 -3.80 7.35
C PRO A 247 12.98 -3.61 6.11
N ILE A 248 14.25 -3.23 6.29
CA ILE A 248 15.20 -3.02 5.18
C ILE A 248 15.37 -4.27 4.29
N PHE A 249 15.34 -5.47 4.86
CA PHE A 249 15.47 -6.70 4.07
C PHE A 249 14.19 -7.03 3.30
N LEU A 250 13.03 -6.74 3.88
CA LEU A 250 11.74 -6.87 3.18
C LEU A 250 11.64 -5.87 2.02
N ARG A 251 12.06 -4.62 2.25
CA ARG A 251 12.16 -3.58 1.21
C ARG A 251 13.10 -4.01 0.08
N ALA A 252 14.28 -4.52 0.43
CA ALA A 252 15.27 -4.99 -0.54
C ALA A 252 14.74 -6.17 -1.36
N ALA A 253 14.11 -7.16 -0.70
CA ALA A 253 13.54 -8.34 -1.34
C ALA A 253 12.51 -7.95 -2.41
N LEU A 254 11.68 -6.94 -2.15
CA LEU A 254 10.67 -6.47 -3.11
C LEU A 254 11.29 -6.02 -4.44
N GLY A 255 12.44 -5.33 -4.36
CA GLY A 255 13.10 -4.66 -5.49
C GLY A 255 14.29 -5.42 -6.11
N THR A 256 14.58 -6.65 -5.70
CA THR A 256 15.77 -7.40 -6.17
C THR A 256 15.39 -8.65 -6.95
N GLU A 257 16.21 -9.04 -7.94
CA GLU A 257 16.03 -10.23 -8.78
C GLU A 257 16.37 -11.54 -8.10
N LYS A 258 17.23 -11.44 -7.09
CA LYS A 258 17.82 -12.56 -6.36
C LYS A 258 17.70 -12.26 -4.88
N PRO A 259 17.73 -13.28 -4.00
CA PRO A 259 17.74 -13.07 -2.56
C PRO A 259 18.73 -11.95 -2.17
N PRO A 260 18.34 -10.98 -1.31
CA PRO A 260 19.22 -9.92 -0.84
C PRO A 260 20.56 -10.41 -0.25
N PHE A 261 20.58 -11.62 0.32
CA PHE A 261 21.79 -12.28 0.81
C PHE A 261 21.68 -13.81 0.64
N PRO A 262 22.83 -14.53 0.59
CA PRO A 262 22.84 -15.99 0.46
C PRO A 262 22.10 -16.69 1.60
N GLY A 263 21.34 -17.73 1.26
CA GLY A 263 20.59 -18.53 2.25
C GLY A 263 19.17 -18.03 2.53
N MET A 264 18.86 -16.76 2.27
CA MET A 264 17.52 -16.23 2.48
C MET A 264 16.49 -16.91 1.56
N PRO A 265 15.43 -17.55 2.11
CA PRO A 265 14.33 -18.04 1.30
C PRO A 265 13.69 -16.90 0.50
N PHE A 266 13.47 -17.14 -0.79
CA PHE A 266 13.03 -16.09 -1.69
C PHE A 266 12.13 -16.65 -2.77
N ARG A 267 11.01 -15.98 -3.03
CA ARG A 267 10.10 -16.29 -4.15
C ARG A 267 9.90 -15.05 -5.02
N PRO A 268 10.30 -15.09 -6.30
CA PRO A 268 9.98 -14.04 -7.25
C PRO A 268 8.60 -14.26 -7.87
N PHE A 269 7.88 -13.17 -8.09
CA PHE A 269 6.59 -13.14 -8.77
C PHE A 269 6.59 -12.03 -9.82
N THR A 270 5.79 -12.23 -10.87
CA THR A 270 5.52 -11.22 -11.90
C THR A 270 4.06 -10.81 -11.80
N MET A 271 3.81 -9.51 -11.69
CA MET A 271 2.49 -8.92 -11.83
C MET A 271 2.40 -8.19 -13.17
N ARG A 272 1.29 -8.41 -13.88
CA ARG A 272 0.95 -7.73 -15.12
C ARG A 272 -0.27 -6.87 -14.84
N LEU A 273 -0.09 -5.56 -14.97
CA LEU A 273 -1.17 -4.60 -14.84
C LEU A 273 -1.84 -4.44 -16.21
N ASP A 274 -3.11 -4.07 -16.21
CA ASP A 274 -3.83 -3.69 -17.43
C ASP A 274 -4.27 -2.23 -17.38
N TRP A 275 -4.67 -1.70 -18.53
CA TRP A 275 -5.14 -0.34 -18.68
C TRP A 275 -6.46 -0.14 -17.92
N PRO A 276 -6.59 0.92 -17.09
CA PRO A 276 -7.84 1.31 -16.46
C PRO A 276 -9.01 1.64 -17.41
N GLY A 277 -8.77 1.60 -18.72
CA GLY A 277 -9.54 2.23 -19.77
C GLY A 277 -8.84 2.00 -21.12
N GLN A 278 -8.66 3.05 -21.93
CA GLN A 278 -8.01 2.90 -23.23
C GLN A 278 -6.50 2.69 -23.12
N GLU A 279 -5.96 1.87 -24.02
CA GLU A 279 -4.52 1.67 -24.19
C GLU A 279 -3.80 3.02 -24.35
N GLY A 280 -2.75 3.23 -23.56
CA GLY A 280 -1.94 4.46 -23.59
C GLY A 280 -2.33 5.58 -22.62
N GLN A 281 -3.38 5.42 -21.79
CA GLN A 281 -3.80 6.46 -20.83
C GLN A 281 -2.96 6.57 -19.55
N ALA A 282 -2.37 5.47 -19.08
CA ALA A 282 -1.28 5.49 -18.09
C ALA A 282 0.05 5.92 -18.75
N ARG A 283 0.49 7.13 -18.40
CA ARG A 283 1.81 7.69 -18.73
C ARG A 283 2.83 7.27 -17.70
#